data_AF-A0A662V4X5-F1
#
_entry.id   AF-A0A662V4X5-F1
#
_cell.length_a   1.000
_cell.length_b   1.000
_cell.length_c   1.000
_cell.angle_alpha   90.00
_cell.angle_beta   90.00
_cell.angle_gamma   90.00
#
_symmetry.space_group_name_H-M   'P 1'
#
loop_
_entity.id
_entity.type
_entity.pdbx_description
1 polymer ?
#
loop_
_entity_poly.entity_id
_entity_poly.type
_entity_poly.pdbx_seq_one_letter_code
_entity_poly.pdbx_strand_id
1 'polypeptide(L)'
;MKPENINVLSKYGAVIIEELHTSLSTKERKEIAYTYYTLGQGFKVAVEVTLIATDNEVVNIGDEVIVIGGTTEGADTAIIVKASIISNMIGPDINKRLEIKEIIAMPRKRNGMNRY
;
A
#
# COMPACT_ATOMS: atom_id res chain seq x y z
N MET A 1 -7.46 -3.92 15.05
CA MET A 1 -7.67 -5.38 14.93
C MET A 1 -8.11 -5.93 16.28
N LYS A 2 -8.71 -7.14 16.40
CA LYS A 2 -8.98 -7.72 17.72
C LYS A 2 -7.65 -8.08 18.43
N PRO A 3 -7.51 -7.85 19.75
CA PRO A 3 -6.26 -8.14 20.48
C PRO A 3 -5.80 -9.60 20.37
N GLU A 4 -6.72 -10.56 20.30
CA GLU A 4 -6.38 -11.98 20.11
C GLU A 4 -5.58 -12.24 18.83
N ASN A 5 -5.91 -11.54 17.73
CA ASN A 5 -5.25 -11.73 16.44
C ASN A 5 -3.85 -11.10 16.44
N ILE A 6 -3.67 -9.96 17.11
CA ILE A 6 -2.37 -9.30 17.27
C ILE A 6 -1.40 -10.26 17.96
N ASN A 7 -1.83 -10.86 19.07
CA ASN A 7 -1.02 -11.82 19.82
C ASN A 7 -0.63 -13.05 19.00
N VAL A 8 -1.54 -13.55 18.16
CA VAL A 8 -1.24 -14.68 17.26
C VAL A 8 -0.20 -14.28 16.23
N LEU A 9 -0.38 -13.13 15.55
CA LEU A 9 0.53 -12.65 14.52
C LEU A 9 1.93 -12.35 15.07
N SER A 10 2.02 -11.71 16.24
CA SER A 10 3.32 -11.43 16.89
C SER A 10 4.09 -12.70 17.24
N LYS A 11 3.41 -13.81 17.58
CA LYS A 11 4.08 -15.10 17.81
C LYS A 11 4.74 -15.68 16.56
N TYR A 12 4.26 -15.32 15.38
CA TYR A 12 4.87 -15.69 14.09
C TYR A 12 5.90 -14.67 13.60
N GLY A 13 6.26 -13.68 14.43
CA GLY A 13 7.25 -12.65 14.07
C GLY A 13 6.71 -11.56 13.15
N ALA A 14 5.38 -11.45 12.99
CA ALA A 14 4.80 -10.37 12.20
C ALA A 14 4.99 -9.02 12.91
N VAL A 15 5.49 -8.03 12.18
CA VAL A 15 5.48 -6.62 12.60
C VAL A 15 4.09 -6.06 12.32
N ILE A 16 3.46 -5.49 13.34
CA ILE A 16 2.09 -5.00 13.28
C ILE A 16 2.11 -3.50 13.41
N ILE A 17 1.46 -2.82 12.46
CA ILE A 17 1.35 -1.37 12.41
C ILE A 17 -0.14 -1.03 12.36
N GLU A 18 -0.64 -0.25 13.33
CA GLU A 18 -2.05 0.15 13.45
C GLU A 18 -2.19 1.66 13.64
N GLU A 19 -3.42 2.17 13.47
CA GLU A 19 -3.82 3.58 13.75
C GLU A 19 -3.02 4.67 13.01
N LEU A 20 -2.49 4.34 11.83
CA LEU A 20 -1.73 5.30 11.06
C LEU A 20 -2.61 6.12 10.12
N HIS A 21 -2.12 7.34 9.90
CA HIS A 21 -2.66 8.22 8.90
C HIS A 21 -2.39 7.65 7.50
N THR A 22 -3.46 7.33 6.78
CA THR A 22 -3.49 6.88 5.39
C THR A 22 -2.91 7.95 4.47
N SER A 23 -1.68 7.75 3.98
CA SER A 23 -0.92 8.76 3.22
C SER A 23 -1.61 9.23 1.94
N LEU A 24 -2.47 8.40 1.35
CA LEU A 24 -3.15 8.68 0.08
C LEU A 24 -4.64 9.03 0.24
N SER A 25 -5.23 8.84 1.42
CA SER A 25 -6.67 9.10 1.64
C SER A 25 -6.97 10.51 2.16
N THR A 26 -5.98 11.41 2.17
CA THR A 26 -6.16 12.81 2.54
C THR A 26 -6.82 13.64 1.44
N LYS A 27 -7.44 14.76 1.81
CA LYS A 27 -7.97 15.73 0.84
C LYS A 27 -6.89 16.21 -0.14
N GLU A 28 -5.68 16.46 0.35
CA GLU A 28 -4.55 16.96 -0.45
C GLU A 28 -4.05 15.98 -1.51
N ARG A 29 -4.22 14.67 -1.28
CA ARG A 29 -3.69 13.61 -2.17
C ARG A 29 -4.78 12.77 -2.82
N LYS A 30 -6.03 13.23 -2.78
CA LYS A 30 -7.19 12.49 -3.31
C LYS A 30 -7.04 12.16 -4.79
N GLU A 31 -6.44 13.05 -5.58
CA GLU A 31 -6.18 12.84 -7.01
C GLU A 31 -5.21 11.68 -7.27
N ILE A 32 -4.20 11.50 -6.41
CA ILE A 32 -3.27 10.38 -6.50
C ILE A 32 -4.00 9.07 -6.20
N ALA A 33 -4.82 9.03 -5.14
CA ALA A 33 -5.65 7.87 -4.84
C ALA A 33 -6.61 7.55 -5.99
N TYR A 34 -7.27 8.56 -6.57
CA TYR A 34 -8.14 8.40 -7.73
C TYR A 34 -7.41 7.87 -8.95
N THR A 35 -6.17 8.31 -9.16
CA THR A 35 -5.30 7.76 -10.20
C THR A 35 -5.05 6.27 -9.96
N TYR A 36 -4.70 5.85 -8.74
CA TYR A 36 -4.51 4.43 -8.45
C TYR A 36 -5.80 3.62 -8.47
N TYR A 37 -6.96 4.22 -8.20
CA TYR A 37 -8.24 3.55 -8.43
C TYR A 37 -8.45 3.20 -9.89
N THR A 38 -7.80 3.86 -10.85
CA THR A 38 -7.80 3.39 -12.25
C THR A 38 -7.13 2.02 -12.44
N LEU A 39 -6.46 1.47 -11.42
CA LEU A 39 -5.98 0.10 -11.34
C LEU A 39 -6.78 -0.75 -10.34
N GLY A 40 -7.43 -0.13 -9.35
CA GLY A 40 -8.36 -0.79 -8.43
C GLY A 40 -8.14 -0.35 -6.98
N GLN A 41 -9.11 -0.66 -6.11
CA GLN A 41 -9.00 -0.35 -4.69
C GLN A 41 -7.79 -1.06 -4.06
N GLY A 42 -7.64 -2.37 -4.28
CA GLY A 42 -6.52 -3.14 -3.77
C GLY A 42 -5.16 -2.63 -4.26
N PHE A 43 -5.07 -2.12 -5.48
CA PHE A 43 -3.84 -1.51 -6.01
C PHE A 43 -3.45 -0.24 -5.23
N LYS A 44 -4.40 0.69 -5.06
CA LYS A 44 -4.20 1.88 -4.24
C LYS A 44 -3.78 1.51 -2.81
N VAL A 45 -4.45 0.51 -2.20
CA VAL A 45 -4.13 0.04 -0.85
C VAL A 45 -2.71 -0.53 -0.79
N ALA A 46 -2.28 -1.33 -1.78
CA ALA A 46 -0.92 -1.87 -1.82
C ALA A 46 0.14 -0.75 -1.88
N VAL A 47 -0.08 0.29 -2.69
CA VAL A 47 0.81 1.46 -2.70
C VAL A 47 0.82 2.17 -1.33
N GLU A 48 -0.34 2.34 -0.71
CA GLU A 48 -0.45 2.99 0.60
C GLU A 48 0.25 2.20 1.72
N VAL A 49 0.12 0.86 1.72
CA VAL A 49 0.83 -0.02 2.66
C VAL A 49 2.34 0.10 2.47
N THR A 50 2.82 0.21 1.23
CA THR A 50 4.25 0.41 0.94
C THR A 50 4.77 1.69 1.60
N LEU A 51 4.04 2.80 1.41
CA LEU A 51 4.39 4.11 1.97
C LEU A 51 4.37 4.06 3.50
N ILE A 52 3.33 3.48 4.09
CA ILE A 52 3.20 3.31 5.54
C ILE A 52 4.35 2.50 6.12
N ALA A 53 4.67 1.34 5.53
CA ALA A 53 5.75 0.47 6.00
C ALA A 53 7.11 1.18 5.90
N THR A 54 7.32 1.97 4.86
CA THR A 54 8.56 2.74 4.68
C THR A 54 8.64 3.91 5.67
N ASP A 55 7.55 4.66 5.87
CA ASP A 55 7.48 5.77 6.83
C ASP A 55 7.69 5.31 8.29
N ASN A 56 7.43 4.03 8.60
CA ASN A 56 7.65 3.41 9.91
C ASN A 56 8.93 2.58 9.99
N GLU A 57 9.84 2.73 9.01
CA GLU A 57 11.15 2.07 8.99
C GLU A 57 11.10 0.53 9.04
N VAL A 58 9.95 -0.07 8.67
CA VAL A 58 9.79 -1.52 8.55
C VAL A 58 10.35 -2.01 7.20
N VAL A 59 10.33 -1.15 6.19
CA VAL A 59 10.93 -1.36 4.87
C VAL A 59 11.84 -0.17 4.56
N ASN A 60 13.02 -0.40 3.98
CA ASN A 60 13.92 0.71 3.65
C ASN A 60 13.54 1.32 2.30
N ILE A 61 13.85 2.62 2.13
CA ILE A 61 13.74 3.28 0.82
C ILE A 61 14.66 2.56 -0.18
N GLY A 62 14.10 2.18 -1.33
CA GLY A 62 14.82 1.48 -2.39
C GLY A 62 14.71 -0.04 -2.35
N ASP A 63 14.20 -0.64 -1.26
CA ASP A 63 13.97 -2.08 -1.19
C ASP A 63 12.87 -2.49 -2.19
N GLU A 64 13.09 -3.59 -2.91
CA GLU A 64 12.06 -4.21 -3.75
C GLU A 64 11.27 -5.22 -2.91
N VAL A 65 9.99 -4.95 -2.69
CA VAL A 65 9.13 -5.73 -1.81
C VAL A 65 7.85 -6.18 -2.52
N ILE A 66 7.34 -7.35 -2.12
CA ILE A 66 6.00 -7.79 -2.50
C ILE A 66 5.01 -7.14 -1.53
N VAL A 67 4.00 -6.46 -2.07
CA VAL A 67 2.97 -5.81 -1.27
C VAL A 67 1.60 -6.27 -1.72
N ILE A 68 0.76 -6.58 -0.73
CA ILE A 68 -0.56 -7.15 -0.93
C ILE A 68 -1.60 -6.14 -0.42
N GLY A 69 -2.61 -5.88 -1.24
CA GLY A 69 -3.77 -5.05 -0.91
C GLY A 69 -5.07 -5.76 -1.27
N GLY A 70 -6.19 -5.19 -0.84
CA GLY A 70 -7.52 -5.76 -1.05
C GLY A 70 -8.61 -4.71 -1.21
N THR A 71 -9.78 -5.16 -1.66
CA THR A 71 -10.97 -4.34 -1.82
C THR A 71 -12.00 -4.63 -0.72
N THR A 72 -12.25 -3.65 0.15
CA THR A 72 -13.14 -3.77 1.32
C THR A 72 -12.67 -4.76 2.39
N GLU A 73 -12.52 -6.04 2.02
CA GLU A 73 -12.07 -7.13 2.88
C GLU A 73 -11.18 -8.12 2.10
N GLY A 74 -10.37 -8.88 2.83
CA GLY A 74 -9.44 -9.84 2.23
C GLY A 74 -8.31 -9.18 1.43
N ALA A 75 -7.76 -9.94 0.48
CA ALA A 75 -6.68 -9.54 -0.40
C ALA A 75 -7.00 -9.97 -1.83
N ASP A 76 -6.82 -9.07 -2.79
CA ASP A 76 -7.16 -9.30 -4.20
C ASP A 76 -6.12 -8.77 -5.18
N THR A 77 -5.13 -8.01 -4.69
CA THR A 77 -4.11 -7.36 -5.49
C THR A 77 -2.73 -7.58 -4.85
N ALA A 78 -1.75 -7.97 -5.65
CA ALA A 78 -0.36 -8.13 -5.23
C ALA A 78 0.58 -7.52 -6.28
N ILE A 79 1.56 -6.75 -5.80
CA ILE A 79 2.53 -6.03 -6.64
C ILE A 79 3.95 -6.22 -6.11
N ILE A 80 4.94 -6.08 -7.00
CA ILE A 80 6.34 -5.84 -6.62
C ILE A 80 6.59 -4.34 -6.78
N VAL A 81 7.14 -3.71 -5.76
CA VAL A 81 7.36 -2.26 -5.72
C VAL A 81 8.71 -1.93 -5.11
N LYS A 82 9.41 -0.97 -5.72
CA LYS A 82 10.56 -0.30 -5.09
C LYS A 82 10.02 0.72 -4.09
N ALA A 83 10.26 0.46 -2.81
CA ALA A 83 9.73 1.22 -1.70
C ALA A 83 10.26 2.67 -1.67
N SER A 84 9.41 3.58 -1.20
CA SER A 84 9.71 5.00 -1.06
C SER A 84 8.81 5.61 0.02
N ILE A 85 9.15 6.81 0.46
CA ILE A 85 8.34 7.63 1.36
C ILE A 85 7.47 8.61 0.58
N ILE A 86 6.41 9.12 1.21
CA ILE A 86 5.41 9.96 0.53
C ILE A 86 6.00 11.22 -0.13
N SER A 87 7.02 11.83 0.49
CA SER A 87 7.68 13.04 -0.02
C SER A 87 8.54 12.79 -1.27
N ASN A 88 9.02 11.56 -1.45
CA ASN A 88 9.86 11.17 -2.59
C ASN A 88 9.08 10.44 -3.69
N MET A 89 7.90 9.89 -3.37
CA MET A 89 7.09 9.03 -4.26
C MET A 89 6.98 9.56 -5.70
N ILE A 90 6.71 10.86 -5.86
CA ILE A 90 6.60 11.55 -7.16
C ILE A 90 7.61 12.71 -7.31
N GLY A 91 8.67 12.72 -6.50
CA GLY A 91 9.68 13.79 -6.45
C GLY A 91 10.60 13.82 -7.68
N PRO A 92 11.51 14.79 -7.81
CA PRO A 92 12.39 14.90 -8.98
C PRO A 92 13.49 13.82 -9.04
N ASP A 93 13.89 13.25 -7.90
CA ASP A 93 14.92 12.21 -7.82
C ASP A 93 14.36 10.83 -8.20
N ILE A 94 14.63 10.41 -9.43
CA ILE A 94 14.16 9.13 -9.99
C ILE A 94 14.62 7.91 -9.18
N ASN A 95 15.77 7.98 -8.51
CA ASN A 95 16.30 6.86 -7.73
C ASN A 95 15.51 6.67 -6.44
N LYS A 96 14.93 7.75 -5.91
CA LYS A 96 14.13 7.73 -4.68
C LYS A 96 12.62 7.59 -4.93
N ARG A 97 12.16 7.65 -6.19
CA ARG A 97 10.73 7.49 -6.51
C ARG A 97 10.23 6.10 -6.16
N LEU A 98 8.95 6.06 -5.81
CA LEU A 98 8.20 4.80 -5.80
C LEU A 98 8.10 4.28 -7.23
N GLU A 99 8.35 2.99 -7.41
CA GLU A 99 8.33 2.37 -8.73
C GLU A 99 7.63 1.02 -8.67
N ILE A 100 6.52 0.89 -9.40
CA ILE A 100 5.83 -0.40 -9.53
C ILE A 100 6.64 -1.24 -10.52
N LYS A 101 7.23 -2.33 -10.04
CA LYS A 101 8.08 -3.23 -10.84
C LYS A 101 7.25 -4.27 -11.57
N GLU A 102 6.27 -4.84 -10.88
CA GLU A 102 5.43 -5.91 -11.42
C GLU A 102 4.04 -5.89 -10.77
N ILE A 103 3.04 -6.34 -11.52
CA ILE A 103 1.71 -6.69 -11.00
C ILE A 103 1.59 -8.21 -11.04
N ILE A 104 1.59 -8.84 -9.87
CA ILE A 104 1.53 -10.31 -9.73
C ILE A 104 0.09 -10.79 -9.96
N ALA A 105 -0.86 -10.11 -9.32
CA ALA A 105 -2.29 -10.41 -9.43
C ALA A 105 -3.11 -9.16 -9.19
N MET A 106 -4.22 -9.01 -9.91
CA MET A 106 -5.23 -7.99 -9.66
C MET A 106 -6.59 -8.39 -10.25
N PRO A 107 -7.73 -7.89 -9.74
CA PRO A 107 -9.03 -8.20 -10.29
C PRO A 107 -9.21 -7.61 -11.70
N ARG A 108 -9.63 -8.45 -12.66
CA ARG A 108 -10.00 -7.98 -14.01
C ARG A 108 -11.30 -7.17 -14.03
N LYS A 109 -12.27 -7.56 -13.20
CA LYS A 109 -13.50 -6.80 -12.96
C LYS A 109 -13.43 -6.17 -11.58
N ARG A 110 -13.59 -4.86 -11.51
CA ARG A 110 -13.47 -4.10 -10.28
C ARG A 110 -14.85 -3.97 -9.65
N ASN A 111 -15.08 -4.71 -8.58
CA ASN A 111 -16.29 -4.60 -7.77
C ASN A 111 -16.02 -3.60 -6.62
N GLY A 112 -17.04 -2.88 -6.15
CA GLY A 112 -16.91 -2.01 -4.97
C GLY A 112 -16.46 -0.56 -5.24
N MET A 113 -16.29 -0.15 -6.49
CA MET A 113 -15.98 1.25 -6.85
C MET A 113 -17.14 2.24 -6.64
N ASN A 114 -18.35 1.76 -6.34
CA ASN A 114 -19.53 2.61 -6.09
C ASN A 114 -19.49 3.41 -4.77
N ARG A 115 -18.30 3.61 -4.16
CA ARG A 115 -18.16 4.19 -2.82
C ARG A 115 -17.21 5.41 -2.73
N TYR A 116 -16.81 6.02 -3.84
CA TYR A 116 -15.89 7.17 -3.84
C TYR A 116 -16.40 8.39 -4.61
#